data_AF-A0A2T0S5L3-F1
#
_entry.id   AF-A0A2T0S5L3-F1
#
_cell.length_a   1.000
_cell.length_b   1.000
_cell.length_c   1.000
_cell.angle_alpha   90.00
_cell.angle_beta   90.00
_cell.angle_gamma   90.00
#
_symmetry.space_group_name_H-M   'P 1'
#
loop_
_entity.id
_entity.type
_entity.pdbx_description
1 polymer ?
#
loop_
_entity_poly.entity_id
_entity_poly.type
_entity_poly.pdbx_seq_one_letter_code
_entity_poly.pdbx_strand_id
1 'polypeptide(L)'
;MILVTRLNGAVFALNPDLVERADCTPDTVITLVDGTKYVIAESVPEFIDSVRHYRASLIAQASRIEAEPALMTATEDEQAPQTSATVLPLHRKDR
;
A
#
# COMPACT_ATOMS: atom_id res chain seq x y z
N MET A 1 -1.61 6.11 0.61
CA MET A 1 -1.15 7.47 0.95
C MET A 1 -1.13 7.63 2.46
N ILE A 2 -0.16 8.36 3.00
CA ILE A 2 -0.09 8.71 4.43
C ILE A 2 -0.33 10.21 4.61
N LEU A 3 -0.87 10.62 5.76
CA LEU A 3 -1.01 12.03 6.09
C LEU A 3 0.22 12.48 6.86
N VAL A 4 0.74 13.65 6.50
CA VAL A 4 1.87 14.31 7.15
C VAL A 4 1.58 15.79 7.30
N THR A 5 2.26 16.42 8.25
CA THR A 5 1.98 17.80 8.64
C THR A 5 3.14 18.69 8.24
N ARG A 6 2.86 19.79 7.55
CA ARG A 6 3.88 20.83 7.31
C ARG A 6 4.18 21.59 8.62
N LEU A 7 5.31 22.27 8.68
CA LEU A 7 5.67 23.11 9.84
C LEU A 7 4.66 24.23 10.13
N ASN A 8 3.86 24.65 9.15
CA ASN A 8 2.79 25.63 9.33
C ASN A 8 1.46 25.02 9.84
N GLY A 9 1.45 23.72 10.17
CA GLY A 9 0.27 22.99 10.63
C GLY A 9 -0.67 22.50 9.51
N ALA A 10 -0.40 22.81 8.25
CA ALA A 10 -1.20 22.30 7.14
C ALA A 10 -0.92 20.82 6.91
N VAL A 11 -1.99 20.01 6.91
CA VAL A 11 -1.91 18.57 6.66
C VAL A 11 -2.02 18.30 5.16
N PHE A 12 -1.21 17.37 4.66
CA PHE A 12 -1.31 16.92 3.27
C PHE A 12 -1.07 15.40 3.17
N ALA A 13 -1.60 14.81 2.10
CA ALA A 13 -1.36 13.42 1.78
C ALA A 13 -0.06 13.26 0.99
N LEU A 14 0.78 12.32 1.40
CA LEU A 14 2.03 11.98 0.77
C LEU A 14 2.03 10.52 0.30
N ASN A 15 2.62 10.27 -0.86
CA ASN A 15 2.90 8.91 -1.32
C ASN A 15 4.24 8.44 -0.74
N PRO A 16 4.24 7.50 0.21
CA PRO A 16 5.49 7.03 0.81
C PRO A 16 6.35 6.21 -0.16
N ASP A 17 5.78 5.69 -1.25
CA ASP A 17 6.51 4.89 -2.24
C ASP A 17 7.31 5.74 -3.22
N LEU A 18 7.08 7.06 -3.26
CA LEU A 18 7.83 8.03 -4.06
C LEU A 18 8.90 8.77 -3.24
N VAL A 19 9.04 8.43 -1.97
CA VAL A 19 10.07 9.02 -1.11
C VAL A 19 11.41 8.37 -1.42
N GLU A 20 12.37 9.19 -1.83
CA GLU A 20 13.74 8.76 -2.08
C GLU A 20 14.54 8.73 -0.77
N ARG A 21 14.41 9.77 0.05
CA ARG A 21 15.14 9.90 1.32
C ARG A 21 14.44 10.82 2.32
N ALA A 22 14.73 10.61 3.60
CA ALA A 22 14.32 11.47 4.71
C ALA A 22 15.57 11.88 5.51
N ASP A 23 15.85 13.18 5.58
CA ASP A 23 17.01 13.75 6.27
C ASP A 23 16.56 14.53 7.52
N CYS A 24 17.37 14.51 8.58
CA CYS A 24 17.17 15.34 9.78
C CYS A 24 18.03 16.60 9.70
N THR A 25 17.44 17.75 9.42
CA THR A 25 18.13 19.04 9.24
C THR A 25 17.27 20.23 9.71
N PRO A 26 17.60 20.87 10.84
CA PRO A 26 17.10 20.46 12.17
C PRO A 26 15.67 19.88 12.22
N ASP A 27 14.85 20.20 11.21
CA ASP A 27 13.53 19.61 10.93
C ASP A 27 13.66 18.44 9.94
N THR A 28 12.59 17.66 9.74
CA THR A 28 12.61 16.53 8.81
C THR A 28 12.36 16.99 7.37
N VAL A 29 13.30 16.68 6.47
CA VAL A 29 13.17 16.96 5.03
C VAL A 29 12.97 15.67 4.26
N ILE A 30 11.82 15.54 3.61
CA ILE A 30 11.50 14.45 2.69
C ILE A 30 11.86 14.89 1.28
N THR A 31 12.73 14.11 0.62
CA THR A 31 13.02 14.29 -0.81
C THR A 31 12.36 13.16 -1.59
N LEU A 32 11.60 13.53 -2.62
CA LEU A 32 10.96 12.59 -3.53
C LEU A 32 11.89 12.24 -4.70
N VAL A 33 11.55 11.16 -5.41
CA VAL A 33 12.29 10.65 -6.57
C VAL A 33 12.38 11.64 -7.75
N ASP A 34 11.53 12.66 -7.79
CA ASP A 34 11.57 13.74 -8.78
C ASP A 34 12.42 14.93 -8.33
N GLY A 35 13.05 14.85 -7.16
CA GLY A 35 13.83 15.92 -6.53
C GLY A 35 13.00 16.94 -5.74
N THR A 36 11.67 16.83 -5.73
CA THR A 36 10.78 17.69 -4.93
C THR A 36 11.05 17.48 -3.44
N LYS A 37 11.09 18.57 -2.67
CA LYS A 37 11.36 18.54 -1.23
C LYS A 37 10.18 19.04 -0.42
N TYR A 38 9.88 18.33 0.66
CA TYR A 38 8.90 18.71 1.66
C TYR A 38 9.56 18.76 3.03
N VAL A 39 9.20 19.77 3.82
CA VAL A 39 9.56 19.85 5.23
C VAL A 39 8.32 19.49 6.04
N ILE A 40 8.46 18.51 6.91
CA ILE A 40 7.38 17.97 7.73
C ILE A 40 7.67 18.16 9.22
N ALA A 41 6.63 18.18 10.03
CA ALA A 41 6.70 18.35 11.48
C ALA A 41 7.06 17.05 12.19
N GLU A 42 6.71 15.91 11.60
CA GLU A 42 7.05 14.59 12.12
C GLU A 42 8.56 14.35 12.06
N SER A 43 9.10 13.72 13.10
CA SER A 43 10.50 13.28 13.11
C SER A 43 10.71 12.12 12.11
N VAL A 44 11.96 11.91 11.69
CA VAL A 44 12.30 10.77 10.81
C VAL A 44 11.81 9.41 11.35
N PRO A 45 11.97 9.09 12.65
CA PRO A 45 11.41 7.85 13.21
C PRO A 45 9.88 7.75 13.10
N GLU A 46 9.15 8.80 13.46
CA GLU A 46 7.68 8.83 13.38
C GLU A 46 7.18 8.68 11.94
N PHE A 47 7.88 9.31 11.00
CA PHE A 47 7.63 9.16 9.58
C PHE A 47 7.81 7.70 9.13
N ILE A 48 8.92 7.06 9.51
CA ILE A 48 9.20 5.65 9.17
C ILE A 48 8.11 4.73 9.75
N ASP A 49 7.69 4.96 10.98
CA ASP A 49 6.63 4.16 11.62
C ASP A 49 5.29 4.34 10.92
N SER A 50 4.97 5.55 10.47
CA SER A 50 3.78 5.83 9.67
C SER A 50 3.80 5.08 8.34
N VAL A 51 4.95 5.06 7.66
CA VAL A 51 5.14 4.28 6.42
C VAL A 51 4.99 2.79 6.68
N ARG A 52 5.62 2.28 7.75
CA ARG A 52 5.55 0.87 8.13
C ARG A 52 4.12 0.44 8.43
N HIS A 53 3.40 1.24 9.22
CA HIS A 53 2.01 0.98 9.57
C HIS A 53 1.13 0.96 8.33
N TYR A 54 1.29 1.93 7.44
CA TYR A 54 0.59 1.97 6.16
C TYR A 54 0.82 0.70 5.34
N ARG A 55 2.08 0.30 5.10
CA ARG A 55 2.39 -0.91 4.32
C ARG A 55 1.87 -2.19 4.99
N ALA A 56 2.00 -2.30 6.31
CA ALA A 56 1.45 -3.43 7.06
C ALA A 56 -0.07 -3.51 6.95
N SER A 57 -0.76 -2.37 7.03
CA SER A 57 -2.22 -2.30 6.90
C SER A 57 -2.71 -2.76 5.54
N LEU A 58 -2.00 -2.40 4.46
CA LEU A 58 -2.32 -2.86 3.10
C LEU A 58 -2.22 -4.38 2.98
N ILE A 59 -1.13 -4.98 3.47
CA ILE A 59 -0.92 -6.43 3.43
C ILE A 59 -1.99 -7.16 4.27
N ALA A 60 -2.28 -6.65 5.47
CA ALA A 60 -3.27 -7.25 6.36
C ALA A 60 -4.70 -7.16 5.79
N GLN A 61 -5.02 -6.10 5.05
CA GLN A 61 -6.31 -5.97 4.37
C GLN A 61 -6.39 -6.90 3.16
N ALA A 62 -5.32 -6.96 2.34
CA ALA A 62 -5.26 -7.85 1.19
C ALA A 62 -5.42 -9.33 1.60
N SER A 63 -4.72 -9.78 2.65
CA SER A 63 -4.82 -11.17 3.12
C SER A 63 -6.21 -11.53 3.67
N ARG A 64 -6.95 -10.57 4.24
CA ARG A 64 -8.34 -10.79 4.65
C ARG A 64 -9.26 -10.99 3.44
N ILE A 65 -9.07 -10.17 2.41
CA ILE A 65 -9.82 -10.27 1.15
C ILE A 65 -9.51 -11.60 0.42
N GLU A 66 -8.34 -12.19 0.62
CA GLU A 66 -8.00 -13.53 0.09
C GLU A 66 -8.56 -14.68 0.94
N ALA A 67 -8.83 -14.45 2.23
CA ALA A 67 -9.36 -15.46 3.14
C ALA A 67 -10.90 -15.57 3.11
N GLU A 68 -11.62 -14.47 2.91
CA GLU A 68 -13.09 -14.44 2.78
C GLU A 68 -13.69 -15.17 1.54
N PRO A 69 -13.06 -15.24 0.35
CA PRO A 69 -13.55 -15.99 -0.80
C PRO A 69 -13.64 -17.49 -0.52
N ALA A 70 -12.77 -18.01 0.36
CA ALA A 70 -12.74 -19.43 0.74
C ALA A 70 -13.93 -19.85 1.62
N LEU A 71 -14.53 -18.92 2.36
CA LEU A 71 -15.72 -19.19 3.18
C LEU A 71 -17.02 -19.09 2.36
N MET A 72 -17.03 -18.31 1.27
CA MET A 72 -18.19 -18.23 0.37
C MET A 72 -18.27 -19.39 -0.64
N THR A 73 -17.15 -20.02 -0.98
CA THR A 73 -17.12 -21.21 -1.86
C THR A 73 -17.49 -22.51 -1.16
N ALA A 74 -17.45 -22.54 0.18
CA ALA A 74 -17.75 -23.75 0.95
C ALA A 74 -19.25 -24.08 1.11
N THR A 75 -20.16 -23.27 0.54
CA THR A 75 -21.61 -23.52 0.63
C THR A 75 -22.19 -24.15 -0.64
N GLU A 76 -21.43 -24.28 -1.73
CA GLU A 76 -22.01 -24.68 -3.03
C GLU A 76 -21.64 -26.07 -3.56
N ASP A 77 -20.69 -26.82 -2.99
CA ASP A 77 -20.27 -28.11 -3.59
C ASP A 77 -20.40 -29.32 -2.63
N GLU A 78 -21.63 -29.78 -2.40
CA GLU A 78 -21.86 -31.23 -2.37
C GLU A 78 -21.91 -31.71 -3.83
N GLN A 79 -20.80 -32.24 -4.35
CA GLN A 79 -20.68 -33.38 -5.28
C GLN A 79 -19.59 -33.24 -6.37
N ALA A 80 -18.62 -34.17 -6.27
CA ALA A 80 -17.75 -34.76 -7.31
C ALA A 80 -16.34 -34.14 -7.56
N PRO A 81 -15.34 -34.99 -7.94
CA PRO A 81 -13.94 -34.80 -7.56
C PRO A 81 -13.08 -34.06 -8.59
N GLN A 82 -11.96 -33.57 -8.07
CA GLN A 82 -11.02 -32.60 -8.63
C GLN A 82 -10.23 -33.12 -9.84
N THR A 83 -10.01 -32.27 -10.84
CA THR A 83 -8.70 -32.06 -11.45
C THR A 83 -8.60 -30.59 -11.86
N SER A 84 -7.69 -29.90 -11.18
CA SER A 84 -7.52 -28.45 -11.14
C SER A 84 -6.57 -27.98 -12.24
N ALA A 85 -7.07 -27.08 -13.09
CA ALA A 85 -6.30 -25.99 -13.66
C ALA A 85 -7.28 -24.92 -14.18
N THR A 86 -7.41 -23.79 -13.48
CA THR A 86 -8.18 -22.65 -13.95
C THR A 86 -7.41 -21.95 -15.07
N VAL A 87 -7.79 -22.19 -16.32
CA VAL A 87 -7.23 -21.51 -17.50
C VAL A 87 -8.10 -20.29 -17.83
N LEU A 88 -7.53 -19.09 -17.75
CA LEU A 88 -8.16 -17.85 -18.21
C LEU A 88 -7.88 -17.65 -19.72
N PRO A 89 -8.90 -17.61 -20.59
CA PRO A 89 -8.69 -17.44 -22.02
C PRO A 89 -8.30 -15.99 -22.36
N LEU A 90 -7.05 -15.81 -22.80
CA LEU A 90 -6.55 -14.55 -23.35
C LEU A 90 -7.18 -14.32 -24.74
N HIS A 91 -8.16 -13.41 -24.81
CA HIS A 91 -8.73 -12.99 -26.08
C HIS A 91 -7.67 -12.22 -26.88
N ARG A 92 -7.08 -12.86 -27.91
CA ARG A 92 -6.40 -12.12 -28.98
C ARG A 92 -7.47 -11.42 -29.81
N LYS A 93 -7.44 -10.09 -29.82
CA LYS A 93 -8.16 -9.32 -30.85
C LYS A 93 -7.43 -9.53 -32.17
N ASP A 94 -8.10 -10.17 -33.11
CA ASP A 94 -7.65 -10.34 -34.49
C ASP A 94 -7.39 -8.99 -35.17
N ARG A 95 -6.28 -8.90 -35.91
CA ARG A 95 -6.12 -7.98 -37.04
C ARG A 95 -5.36 -8.68 -38.15
#